data_AF-L9MWM2-F1
#
_entry.id   AF-L9MWM2-F1
#
_cell.length_a   1.000
_cell.length_b   1.000
_cell.length_c   1.000
_cell.angle_alpha   90.00
_cell.angle_beta   90.00
_cell.angle_gamma   90.00
#
_symmetry.space_group_name_H-M   'P 1'
#
loop_
_entity.id
_entity.type
_entity.pdbx_description
1 polymer ?
#
loop_
_entity_poly.entity_id
_entity_poly.type
_entity_poly.pdbx_seq_one_letter_code
_entity_poly.pdbx_strand_id
1 'polypeptide(L)'
;MSDGIILILFLSSLLLYVILFCIVRFYLFKYFTNKKIVIDYLDFNLKSFQHTKYLCKIVFKGFDNGNFYAKRLRFLYLIKICFLFIFIISFFLMLI
;
A
#
# COMPACT_ATOMS: atom_id res chain seq x y z
N MET A 1 -6.28 32.02 0.04
CA MET A 1 -4.98 31.43 0.47
C MET A 1 -5.12 29.99 0.93
N SER A 2 -6.21 29.62 1.61
CA SER A 2 -6.56 28.24 1.99
C SER A 2 -6.63 27.26 0.82
N ASP A 3 -7.18 27.69 -0.31
CA ASP A 3 -7.54 26.78 -1.40
C ASP A 3 -6.31 26.22 -2.10
N GLY A 4 -5.24 27.03 -2.21
CA GLY A 4 -3.94 26.57 -2.69
C GLY A 4 -3.29 25.55 -1.75
N ILE A 5 -3.46 25.70 -0.44
CA ILE A 5 -2.93 24.77 0.56
C ILE A 5 -3.67 23.42 0.47
N ILE A 6 -4.99 23.44 0.30
CA ILE A 6 -5.82 22.24 0.13
C ILE A 6 -5.43 21.50 -1.16
N LEU A 7 -5.22 22.22 -2.26
CA LEU A 7 -4.81 21.63 -3.54
C LEU A 7 -3.41 21.01 -3.49
N ILE A 8 -2.46 21.64 -2.79
CA ILE A 8 -1.12 21.06 -2.56
C ILE A 8 -1.20 19.81 -1.68
N LEU A 9 -2.03 19.81 -0.63
CA LEU A 9 -2.27 18.63 0.22
C LEU A 9 -2.89 17.48 -0.58
N PHE A 10 -3.83 17.78 -1.47
CA PHE A 10 -4.44 16.80 -2.36
C PHE A 10 -3.42 16.18 -3.33
N LEU A 11 -2.64 17.00 -4.03
CA LEU A 11 -1.64 16.52 -4.98
C LEU A 11 -0.53 15.70 -4.28
N SER A 12 -0.03 16.19 -3.14
CA SER A 12 1.02 15.50 -2.38
C SER A 12 0.54 14.17 -1.79
N SER A 13 -0.68 14.11 -1.26
CA SER A 13 -1.26 12.86 -0.75
C SER A 13 -1.51 11.83 -1.86
N LEU A 14 -1.97 12.27 -3.03
CA LEU A 14 -2.13 11.40 -4.21
C LEU A 14 -0.78 10.84 -4.68
N LEU A 15 0.24 11.69 -4.80
CA LEU A 15 1.57 11.29 -5.24
C LEU A 15 2.20 10.28 -4.25
N LEU A 16 2.11 10.54 -2.95
CA LEU A 16 2.58 9.63 -1.91
C LEU A 16 1.81 8.30 -1.91
N TYR A 17 0.49 8.34 -2.14
CA TYR A 17 -0.31 7.13 -2.27
C TYR A 17 0.14 6.24 -3.44
N VAL A 18 0.42 6.83 -4.61
CA VAL A 18 0.92 6.11 -5.78
C VAL A 18 2.30 5.51 -5.51
N ILE A 19 3.21 6.27 -4.90
CA ILE A 19 4.54 5.76 -4.51
C ILE A 19 4.40 4.57 -3.55
N LEU A 20 3.57 4.70 -2.52
CA LEU A 20 3.33 3.63 -1.55
C LEU A 20 2.67 2.41 -2.20
N PHE A 21 1.80 2.59 -3.19
CA PHE A 21 1.23 1.50 -3.96
C PHE A 21 2.31 0.68 -4.66
N CYS A 22 3.24 1.35 -5.34
CA CYS A 22 4.38 0.70 -6.02
C CYS A 22 5.30 -0.02 -5.02
N ILE A 23 5.66 0.65 -3.91
CA ILE A 23 6.53 0.09 -2.88
C ILE A 23 5.89 -1.15 -2.23
N VAL A 24 4.61 -1.09 -1.86
CA VAL A 24 3.89 -2.24 -1.29
C VAL A 24 3.89 -3.40 -2.27
N ARG A 25 3.62 -3.17 -3.56
CA ARG A 25 3.68 -4.22 -4.60
C ARG A 25 5.07 -4.84 -4.69
N PHE A 26 6.13 -4.03 -4.69
CA PHE A 26 7.51 -4.51 -4.75
C PHE A 26 7.89 -5.37 -3.54
N TYR A 27 7.56 -4.92 -2.32
CA TYR A 27 7.81 -5.72 -1.12
C TYR A 27 6.97 -6.98 -1.06
N LEU A 28 5.73 -6.95 -1.58
CA LEU A 28 4.87 -8.12 -1.65
C LEU A 28 5.48 -9.16 -2.59
N PHE A 29 5.95 -8.73 -3.77
CA PHE A 29 6.67 -9.58 -4.71
C PHE A 29 7.89 -10.22 -4.04
N LYS A 30 8.77 -9.40 -3.44
CA LYS A 30 9.97 -9.89 -2.75
C LYS A 30 9.65 -10.90 -1.63
N TYR A 31 8.56 -10.69 -0.90
CA TYR A 31 8.08 -11.61 0.11
C TYR A 31 7.61 -12.95 -0.51
N PHE A 32 6.89 -12.94 -1.63
CA PHE A 32 6.45 -14.15 -2.32
C PHE A 32 7.61 -14.92 -2.97
N THR A 33 8.59 -14.23 -3.54
CA THR A 33 9.82 -14.84 -4.08
C THR A 33 10.61 -15.53 -2.97
N ASN A 34 10.76 -14.90 -1.80
CA ASN A 34 11.43 -15.51 -0.65
C ASN A 34 10.71 -16.77 -0.15
N LYS A 35 9.38 -16.83 -0.28
CA LYS A 35 8.58 -18.01 0.04
C LYS A 35 8.50 -19.03 -1.10
N LYS A 36 9.17 -18.80 -2.24
CA LYS A 36 9.13 -19.63 -3.46
C LYS A 36 7.71 -19.87 -4.00
N ILE A 37 6.77 -18.96 -3.71
CA ILE A 37 5.38 -19.05 -4.18
C ILE A 37 5.25 -18.50 -5.60
N VAL A 38 6.12 -17.56 -5.96
CA VAL A 38 6.15 -16.89 -7.26
C VAL A 38 7.58 -16.92 -7.78
N ILE A 39 7.75 -17.33 -9.03
CA ILE A 39 9.04 -17.40 -9.73
C ILE A 39 9.24 -16.10 -10.51
N ASP A 40 8.23 -15.66 -11.27
CA ASP A 40 8.31 -14.47 -12.11
C ASP A 40 7.28 -13.38 -11.79
N TYR A 41 7.64 -12.12 -12.09
CA TYR A 41 6.78 -10.96 -11.89
C TYR A 41 5.52 -10.99 -12.80
N LEU A 42 5.57 -11.70 -13.92
CA LEU A 42 4.42 -11.93 -14.80
C LEU A 42 3.34 -12.79 -14.11
N ASP A 43 3.75 -13.83 -13.36
CA ASP A 43 2.84 -14.65 -12.56
C ASP A 43 2.21 -13.85 -11.40
N PHE A 44 2.95 -12.88 -10.87
CA PHE A 44 2.48 -11.98 -9.81
C PHE A 44 1.34 -11.06 -10.26
N ASN A 45 1.25 -10.73 -11.55
CA ASN A 45 0.22 -9.83 -12.07
C ASN A 45 -1.15 -10.53 -12.25
N LEU A 46 -1.19 -11.87 -12.30
CA LEU A 46 -2.37 -12.65 -12.71
C LEU A 46 -3.26 -13.19 -11.56
N LYS A 47 -2.85 -13.10 -10.29
CA LYS A 47 -3.63 -13.65 -9.14
C LYS A 47 -4.11 -12.59 -8.15
N SER A 48 -4.87 -11.61 -8.62
CA SER A 48 -5.33 -10.43 -7.87
C SER A 48 -6.02 -10.74 -6.52
N PHE A 49 -6.76 -11.84 -6.40
CA PHE A 49 -7.48 -12.19 -5.15
C PHE A 49 -6.63 -12.92 -4.11
N GLN A 50 -5.67 -13.73 -4.55
CA GLN A 50 -4.82 -14.49 -3.62
C GLN A 50 -3.83 -13.54 -2.94
N HIS A 51 -3.29 -12.56 -3.68
CA HIS A 51 -2.41 -11.53 -3.14
C HIS A 51 -3.10 -10.66 -2.08
N THR A 52 -4.34 -10.21 -2.31
CA THR A 52 -5.10 -9.44 -1.30
C THR A 52 -5.40 -10.27 -0.06
N LYS A 53 -5.72 -11.57 -0.20
CA LYS A 53 -5.92 -12.49 0.93
C LYS A 53 -4.65 -12.67 1.77
N TYR A 54 -3.48 -12.80 1.13
CA TYR A 54 -2.19 -12.88 1.84
C TYR A 54 -1.81 -11.56 2.51
N LEU A 55 -2.02 -10.44 1.82
CA LEU A 55 -1.79 -9.11 2.36
C LEU A 55 -2.67 -8.89 3.60
N CYS A 56 -3.95 -9.29 3.54
CA CYS A 56 -4.86 -9.26 4.69
C CYS A 56 -4.37 -10.15 5.85
N LYS A 57 -3.87 -11.37 5.57
CA LYS A 57 -3.26 -12.23 6.60
C LYS A 57 -2.03 -11.58 7.25
N ILE A 58 -1.13 -10.98 6.46
CA ILE A 58 0.09 -10.35 6.95
C ILE A 58 -0.24 -9.10 7.80
N VAL A 59 -1.17 -8.27 7.33
CA VAL A 59 -1.52 -7.00 7.97
C VAL A 59 -2.35 -7.20 9.24
N PHE A 60 -3.37 -8.05 9.20
CA PHE A 60 -4.37 -8.17 10.28
C PHE A 60 -4.17 -9.39 11.18
N LYS A 61 -3.68 -10.51 10.65
CA LYS A 61 -3.48 -11.74 11.45
C LYS A 61 -2.07 -11.90 12.02
N GLY A 62 -1.17 -10.93 11.79
CA GLY A 62 0.22 -11.01 12.26
C GLY A 62 0.98 -12.20 11.68
N PHE A 63 0.58 -12.65 10.50
CA PHE A 63 1.18 -13.82 9.85
C PHE A 63 2.67 -13.52 9.53
N ASP A 64 3.57 -14.38 10.00
CA ASP A 64 5.03 -14.22 9.95
C ASP A 64 5.60 -12.96 10.62
N ASN A 65 5.18 -12.65 11.86
CA ASN A 65 5.76 -11.55 12.65
C ASN A 65 7.30 -11.60 12.82
N GLY A 66 7.93 -12.77 12.62
CA GLY A 66 9.40 -12.94 12.63
C GLY A 66 10.09 -12.61 11.30
N ASN A 67 9.35 -12.42 10.21
CA ASN A 67 9.93 -12.19 8.89
C ASN A 67 10.04 -10.68 8.60
N PHE A 68 11.26 -10.21 8.33
CA PHE A 68 11.57 -8.79 8.11
C PHE A 68 10.67 -8.13 7.05
N TYR A 69 10.42 -8.86 5.95
CA TYR A 69 9.59 -8.38 4.85
C TYR A 69 8.11 -8.26 5.23
N ALA A 70 7.58 -9.18 6.04
CA ALA A 70 6.18 -9.15 6.49
C ALA A 70 5.92 -7.95 7.41
N LYS A 71 6.82 -7.69 8.37
CA LYS A 71 6.73 -6.54 9.27
C LYS A 71 6.80 -5.21 8.52
N ARG A 72 7.74 -5.09 7.57
CA ARG A 72 7.90 -3.88 6.75
C ARG A 72 6.70 -3.65 5.83
N LEU A 73 6.15 -4.72 5.24
CA LEU A 73 4.96 -4.65 4.40
C LEU A 73 3.71 -4.22 5.18
N ARG A 74 3.54 -4.72 6.42
CA ARG A 74 2.46 -4.29 7.31
C ARG A 74 2.53 -2.79 7.61
N PHE A 75 3.72 -2.29 7.96
CA PHE A 75 3.93 -0.87 8.25
C PHE A 75 3.65 0.01 7.03
N LEU A 76 4.20 -0.36 5.86
CA LEU A 76 3.98 0.37 4.60
C LEU A 76 2.50 0.37 4.19
N TYR A 77 1.78 -0.73 4.41
CA TYR A 77 0.36 -0.80 4.09
C TYR A 77 -0.50 0.07 5.01
N LEU A 78 -0.18 0.13 6.31
CA LEU A 78 -0.84 1.04 7.24
C LEU A 78 -0.63 2.50 6.83
N ILE A 79 0.61 2.88 6.49
CA ILE A 79 0.91 4.22 5.98
C ILE A 79 0.11 4.52 4.72
N LYS A 80 0.02 3.56 3.78
CA LYS A 80 -0.81 3.70 2.57
C LYS A 80 -2.28 3.99 2.90
N ILE A 81 -2.85 3.31 3.91
CA ILE A 81 -4.22 3.57 4.36
C ILE A 81 -4.34 4.98 4.96
N CYS A 82 -3.39 5.43 5.78
CA CYS A 82 -3.41 6.79 6.33
C CYS A 82 -3.42 7.86 5.22
N PHE A 83 -2.57 7.71 4.20
CA PHE A 83 -2.55 8.66 3.07
C PHE A 83 -3.83 8.59 2.21
N LEU A 84 -4.46 7.41 2.09
CA LEU A 84 -5.78 7.29 1.46
C LEU A 84 -6.83 8.11 2.24
N PHE A 85 -6.86 8.03 3.57
CA PHE A 85 -7.79 8.80 4.39
C PHE A 85 -7.55 10.31 4.23
N ILE A 86 -6.29 10.75 4.27
CA ILE A 86 -5.93 12.16 4.04
C ILE A 86 -6.41 12.60 2.67
N PHE A 87 -6.15 11.82 1.63
CA PHE A 87 -6.60 12.10 0.26
C PHE A 87 -8.12 12.26 0.18
N ILE A 88 -8.88 11.35 0.80
CA ILE A 88 -10.35 11.40 0.81
C ILE A 88 -10.84 12.66 1.54
N ILE A 89 -10.26 12.99 2.70
CA ILE A 89 -10.63 14.20 3.46
C ILE A 89 -10.32 15.46 2.65
N SER A 90 -9.13 15.54 2.03
CA SER A 90 -8.75 16.65 1.16
C SER A 90 -9.69 16.78 -0.04
N PHE A 91 -10.15 15.66 -0.61
CA PHE A 91 -11.13 15.67 -1.69
C PHE A 91 -12.49 16.23 -1.25
N PHE A 92 -13.00 15.80 -0.10
CA PHE A 92 -14.25 16.35 0.46
C PHE A 92 -14.14 17.84 0.78
N LEU A 93 -13.02 18.28 1.36
CA LEU A 93 -12.77 19.71 1.64
C LEU A 93 -12.71 20.57 0.38
N MET A 94 -12.34 19.98 -0.77
CA MET A 94 -12.30 20.70 -2.04
C MET A 94 -13.69 20.80 -2.70
N LEU A 95 -14.66 19.98 -2.27
CA LEU A 95 -16.03 19.97 -2.80
C LEU A 95 -17.00 20.89 -2.04
N ILE A 96 -16.62 21.32 -0.83
CA ILE A 96 -17.38 22.24 0.04
C ILE A 96 -16.92 23.67 -0.25
#